data_AF-A0A954XV97-F1
#
_entry.id   AF-A0A954XV97-F1
#
_cell.length_a   1.000
_cell.length_b   1.000
_cell.length_c   1.000
_cell.angle_alpha   90.00
_cell.angle_beta   90.00
_cell.angle_gamma   90.00
#
_symmetry.space_group_name_H-M   'P 1'
#
loop_
_entity.id
_entity.type
_entity.pdbx_description
1 polymer ?
#
loop_
_entity_poly.entity_id
_entity_poly.type
_entity_poly.pdbx_seq_one_letter_code
_entity_poly.pdbx_strand_id
1 'polypeptide(L)'
;MSDEATAHLPGLLRLPFKELSTRLQGDYGGVMEHLWIDFELIESLSRSNGRPRHEFRFTRRVSGRSRFGLPSSPDQSNVGHYSVRPDFHRIVMLPNEEAISYALSAVYGSTEVLFEKQEKLGGFDAGFFRRRFLCACQSIGYEIS
;
A
#
# COMPACT_ATOMS: atom_id res chain seq x y z
N MET A 1 15.94 -11.63 3.24
CA MET A 1 15.65 -12.24 4.55
C MET A 1 14.16 -12.43 4.64
N SER A 2 13.70 -13.60 5.05
CA SER A 2 12.29 -13.94 5.31
C SER A 2 12.29 -14.79 6.57
N ASP A 3 11.32 -14.59 7.45
CA ASP A 3 11.14 -15.51 8.57
C ASP A 3 10.63 -16.84 8.01
N GLU A 4 11.08 -17.97 8.56
CA GLU A 4 10.79 -19.30 8.01
C GLU A 4 9.27 -19.56 7.90
N ALA A 5 8.51 -19.09 8.90
CA ALA A 5 7.05 -19.20 8.95
C ALA A 5 6.34 -18.46 7.80
N THR A 6 6.88 -17.34 7.33
CA THR A 6 6.26 -16.49 6.29
C THR A 6 6.86 -16.67 4.90
N ALA A 7 7.87 -17.53 4.74
CA ALA A 7 8.68 -17.63 3.52
C ALA A 7 7.88 -17.98 2.24
N HIS A 8 6.74 -18.66 2.38
CA HIS A 8 5.86 -19.02 1.25
C HIS A 8 4.92 -17.88 0.81
N LEU A 9 4.62 -16.92 1.70
CA LEU A 9 3.67 -15.84 1.46
C LEU A 9 4.10 -14.87 0.33
N PRO A 10 5.37 -14.47 0.17
CA PRO A 10 5.78 -13.62 -0.95
C PRO A 10 5.43 -14.20 -2.32
N GLY A 11 5.64 -15.51 -2.50
CA GLY A 11 5.30 -16.19 -3.76
C GLY A 11 3.79 -16.21 -4.02
N LEU A 12 3.03 -16.47 -2.95
CA LEU A 12 1.57 -16.51 -2.96
C LEU A 12 0.94 -15.15 -3.29
N LEU A 13 1.42 -14.07 -2.65
CA LEU A 13 0.83 -12.73 -2.74
C LEU A 13 1.28 -11.94 -3.97
N ARG A 14 2.38 -12.36 -4.62
CA ARG A 14 2.99 -11.60 -5.72
C ARG A 14 2.02 -11.33 -6.87
N LEU A 15 1.30 -12.35 -7.34
CA LEU A 15 0.38 -12.21 -8.48
C LEU A 15 -0.85 -11.37 -8.12
N PRO A 16 -1.59 -11.67 -7.03
CA PRO A 16 -2.72 -10.84 -6.61
C PRO A 16 -2.35 -9.37 -6.41
N PHE A 17 -1.23 -9.07 -5.76
CA PHE A 17 -0.80 -7.68 -5.53
C PHE A 17 -0.39 -6.97 -6.82
N LYS A 18 0.26 -7.68 -7.76
CA LYS A 18 0.62 -7.11 -9.07
C LYS A 18 -0.63 -6.76 -9.89
N GLU A 19 -1.59 -7.67 -9.96
CA GLU A 19 -2.85 -7.45 -10.68
C GLU A 19 -3.67 -6.32 -10.05
N LEU A 20 -3.78 -6.32 -8.72
CA LEU A 20 -4.45 -5.25 -7.97
C LEU A 20 -3.78 -3.90 -8.22
N SER A 21 -2.44 -3.82 -8.11
CA SER A 21 -1.69 -2.59 -8.35
C SER A 21 -1.91 -2.06 -9.76
N THR A 22 -1.90 -2.93 -10.77
CA THR A 22 -2.15 -2.57 -12.17
C THR A 22 -3.57 -2.01 -12.34
N ARG A 23 -4.57 -2.69 -11.78
CA ARG A 23 -5.97 -2.26 -11.86
C ARG A 23 -6.25 -0.98 -11.07
N LEU A 24 -5.49 -0.71 -10.03
CA LEU A 24 -5.63 0.52 -9.25
C LEU A 24 -4.92 1.72 -9.86
N GLN A 25 -4.19 1.56 -10.96
CA GLN A 25 -3.66 2.72 -11.69
C GLN A 25 -4.82 3.58 -12.21
N GLY A 26 -4.71 4.88 -12.02
CA GLY A 26 -5.73 5.83 -12.45
C GLY A 26 -5.62 7.16 -11.71
N ASP A 27 -6.43 8.10 -12.17
CA ASP A 27 -6.60 9.39 -11.52
C ASP A 27 -7.72 9.28 -10.47
N TYR A 28 -7.38 9.66 -9.24
CA TYR A 28 -8.29 9.75 -8.10
C TYR A 28 -8.42 11.18 -7.59
N GLY A 29 -7.95 12.16 -8.36
CA GLY A 29 -7.82 13.54 -7.94
C GLY A 29 -6.70 13.75 -6.91
N GLY A 30 -6.56 15.00 -6.48
CA GLY A 30 -5.53 15.39 -5.55
C GLY A 30 -4.16 15.59 -6.20
N VAL A 31 -3.14 15.71 -5.34
CA VAL A 31 -1.76 15.96 -5.75
C VAL A 31 -0.88 14.73 -5.68
N MET A 32 -1.39 13.60 -5.18
CA MET A 32 -0.61 12.36 -5.02
C MET A 32 -0.48 11.65 -6.37
N GLU A 33 0.74 11.32 -6.77
CA GLU A 33 1.05 10.66 -8.04
C GLU A 33 1.27 9.15 -7.85
N HIS A 34 1.83 8.75 -6.70
CA HIS A 34 2.02 7.36 -6.35
C HIS A 34 1.59 7.06 -4.91
N LEU A 35 1.05 5.86 -4.72
CA LEU A 35 0.77 5.30 -3.41
C LEU A 35 1.55 3.99 -3.27
N TRP A 36 2.47 3.95 -2.31
CA TRP A 36 3.27 2.78 -1.97
C TRP A 36 2.76 2.18 -0.66
N ILE A 37 2.39 0.91 -0.69
CA ILE A 37 1.89 0.18 0.45
C ILE A 37 2.79 -1.03 0.66
N ASP A 38 3.59 -1.01 1.71
CA ASP A 38 4.48 -2.12 2.04
C ASP A 38 3.75 -3.11 2.93
N PHE A 39 3.45 -4.30 2.42
CA PHE A 39 2.90 -5.38 3.24
C PHE A 39 4.03 -6.12 3.96
N GLU A 40 4.04 -6.06 5.29
CA GLU A 40 5.12 -6.62 6.10
C GLU A 40 5.01 -8.16 6.17
N LEU A 41 6.07 -8.85 5.77
CA LEU A 41 6.15 -10.32 5.82
C LEU A 41 7.28 -10.82 6.73
N ILE A 42 8.00 -9.93 7.41
CA ILE A 42 9.13 -10.28 8.27
C ILE A 42 8.82 -9.75 9.67
N GLU A 43 8.35 -10.64 10.54
CA GLU A 43 7.99 -10.34 11.92
C GLU A 43 9.21 -9.85 12.71
N SER A 44 10.38 -10.47 12.50
CA SER A 44 11.62 -10.09 13.16
C SER A 44 12.09 -8.65 12.88
N LEU A 45 11.62 -8.05 11.78
CA LEU A 45 11.87 -6.65 11.41
C LEU A 45 10.72 -5.71 11.76
N SER A 46 9.63 -6.24 12.32
CA SER A 46 8.47 -5.47 12.74
C SER A 46 8.73 -4.75 14.07
N ARG A 47 7.97 -3.69 14.35
CA ARG A 47 8.07 -3.00 15.63
C ARG A 47 7.52 -3.89 16.74
N SER A 48 8.23 -3.97 17.87
CA SER A 48 7.82 -4.75 19.05
C SER A 48 6.51 -4.28 19.70
N ASN A 49 6.09 -3.06 19.42
CA ASN A 49 4.82 -2.48 19.91
C ASN A 49 3.59 -2.87 19.07
N GLY A 50 3.76 -3.75 18.09
CA GLY A 50 2.70 -4.26 17.25
C GLY A 50 2.20 -3.30 16.17
N ARG A 51 2.83 -2.12 16.02
CA ARG A 51 2.50 -1.15 14.96
C ARG A 51 3.24 -1.46 13.66
N PRO A 52 2.72 -1.01 12.51
CA PRO A 52 3.49 -1.03 11.27
C PRO A 52 4.80 -0.25 11.39
N ARG A 53 5.79 -0.71 10.63
CA ARG A 53 7.13 -0.15 10.56
C ARG A 53 7.12 1.31 10.08
N HIS A 54 6.29 1.60 9.09
CA HIS A 54 6.12 2.94 8.53
C HIS A 54 4.67 3.41 8.68
N GLU A 55 4.46 4.41 9.52
CA GLU A 55 3.20 5.17 9.55
C GLU A 55 3.05 5.99 8.27
N PHE A 56 1.82 6.38 7.94
CA PHE A 56 1.55 7.12 6.72
C PHE A 56 2.32 8.43 6.63
N ARG A 57 3.03 8.56 5.51
CA ARG A 57 3.78 9.76 5.14
C ARG A 57 3.42 10.16 3.72
N PHE A 58 3.20 11.45 3.52
CA PHE A 58 3.09 12.05 2.20
C PHE A 58 4.34 12.90 1.91
N THR A 59 5.14 12.46 0.95
CA THR A 59 6.34 13.16 0.50
C THR A 59 5.99 13.96 -0.73
N ARG A 60 5.97 15.29 -0.58
CA ARG A 60 5.79 16.20 -1.72
C ARG A 60 7.08 16.34 -2.49
N ARG A 61 6.95 16.47 -3.80
CA ARG A 61 8.02 16.89 -4.70
C ARG A 61 8.66 18.15 -4.17
N VAL A 62 9.94 18.06 -3.88
CA VAL A 62 10.78 19.23 -3.70
C VAL A 62 11.28 19.59 -5.09
N SER A 63 10.86 20.73 -5.65
CA SER A 63 11.51 21.26 -6.84
C SER A 63 12.99 21.40 -6.51
N GLY A 64 13.87 20.66 -7.18
CA GLY A 64 15.30 20.79 -6.99
C GLY A 64 15.66 22.27 -7.14
N ARG A 65 16.10 22.91 -6.05
CA ARG A 65 16.69 24.25 -6.15
C ARG A 65 17.92 24.08 -7.01
N SER A 66 17.84 24.58 -8.25
CA SER A 66 19.02 24.76 -9.08
C SER A 66 19.96 25.71 -8.35
N ARG A 67 21.01 25.15 -7.75
CA ARG A 67 22.21 25.94 -7.49
C ARG A 67 22.91 26.00 -8.85
N PHE A 68 23.27 27.20 -9.30
CA PHE A 68 24.00 27.48 -10.56
C PHE A 68 23.21 27.63 -11.87
N GLY A 69 21.89 27.88 -11.85
CA GLY A 69 21.17 28.30 -13.07
C GLY A 69 20.89 27.20 -14.10
N LEU A 70 21.10 25.93 -13.73
CA LEU A 70 20.63 24.76 -14.49
C LEU A 70 19.09 24.65 -14.44
N PRO A 71 18.42 24.07 -15.44
CA PRO A 71 17.00 23.75 -15.35
C PRO A 71 16.76 22.84 -14.14
N SER A 72 15.78 23.19 -13.31
CA SER A 72 15.34 22.32 -12.21
C SER A 72 14.75 21.04 -12.81
N SER A 73 15.50 19.93 -12.74
CA SER A 73 14.95 18.59 -13.01
C SER A 73 14.12 18.18 -11.79
N PRO A 74 12.80 18.00 -11.93
CA PRO A 74 12.00 17.43 -10.86
C PRO A 74 12.27 15.92 -10.79
N ASP A 75 13.26 15.51 -9.99
CA ASP A 75 13.67 14.11 -9.89
C ASP A 75 12.75 13.24 -8.98
N GLN A 76 11.65 13.79 -8.45
CA GLN A 76 10.78 13.08 -7.49
C GLN A 76 9.28 13.38 -7.69
N SER A 77 8.46 12.32 -7.60
CA SER A 77 6.99 12.39 -7.60
C SER A 77 6.42 12.70 -6.21
N ASN A 78 5.17 13.14 -6.14
CA ASN A 78 4.39 13.19 -4.91
C ASN A 78 3.94 11.79 -4.49
N VAL A 79 4.52 11.26 -3.40
CA VAL A 79 4.32 9.86 -2.99
C VAL A 79 3.68 9.76 -1.61
N GLY A 80 2.55 9.07 -1.51
CA GLY A 80 2.05 8.52 -0.26
C GLY A 80 2.72 7.18 0.03
N HIS A 81 3.23 6.98 1.24
CA HIS A 81 3.91 5.74 1.62
C HIS A 81 3.56 5.33 3.05
N TYR A 82 3.27 4.05 3.23
CA TYR A 82 3.05 3.45 4.54
C TYR A 82 3.18 1.93 4.49
N SER A 83 3.22 1.29 5.67
CA SER A 83 3.26 -0.16 5.80
C SER A 83 1.99 -0.73 6.42
N VAL A 84 1.69 -1.97 6.04
CA VAL A 84 0.61 -2.79 6.59
C VAL A 84 1.25 -3.96 7.30
N ARG A 85 1.05 -4.03 8.62
CA ARG A 85 1.49 -5.15 9.44
C ARG A 85 0.33 -6.15 9.58
N PRO A 86 0.42 -7.36 9.01
CA PRO A 86 -0.56 -8.39 9.29
C PRO A 86 -0.38 -8.92 10.71
N ASP A 87 -1.43 -9.55 11.24
CA ASP A 87 -1.25 -10.60 12.24
C ASP A 87 -0.47 -11.78 11.63
N PHE A 88 0.82 -11.88 11.97
CA PHE A 88 1.74 -12.90 11.47
C PHE A 88 1.33 -14.32 11.89
N HIS A 89 0.81 -14.48 13.11
CA HIS A 89 0.36 -15.79 13.59
C HIS A 89 -0.87 -16.25 12.82
N ARG A 90 -1.81 -15.34 12.57
CA ARG A 90 -3.02 -15.65 11.80
C ARG A 90 -2.71 -15.99 10.35
N ILE A 91 -1.96 -15.14 9.64
CA ILE A 91 -1.78 -15.31 8.18
C ILE A 91 -1.05 -16.59 7.80
N VAL A 92 -0.14 -17.09 8.66
CA VAL A 92 0.59 -18.34 8.43
C VAL A 92 -0.28 -19.58 8.63
N MET A 93 -1.32 -19.48 9.45
CA MET A 93 -2.24 -20.61 9.69
C MET A 93 -3.35 -20.74 8.64
N LEU A 94 -3.56 -19.71 7.83
CA LEU A 94 -4.64 -19.72 6.84
C LEU A 94 -4.24 -20.57 5.62
N PRO A 95 -5.21 -21.30 5.03
CA PRO A 95 -5.04 -21.85 3.68
C PRO A 95 -4.66 -20.75 2.68
N ASN A 96 -3.95 -21.12 1.61
CA ASN A 96 -3.42 -20.17 0.62
C ASN A 96 -4.46 -19.15 0.12
N GLU A 97 -5.66 -19.58 -0.25
CA GLU A 97 -6.72 -18.68 -0.75
C GLU A 97 -7.22 -17.71 0.33
N GLU A 98 -7.37 -18.20 1.57
CA GLU A 98 -7.76 -17.39 2.72
C GLU A 98 -6.67 -16.41 3.13
N ALA A 99 -5.39 -16.80 3.03
CA ALA A 99 -4.25 -15.94 3.29
C ALA A 99 -4.18 -14.76 2.29
N ILE A 100 -4.48 -15.02 1.01
CA ILE A 100 -4.58 -13.96 0.00
C ILE A 100 -5.74 -13.01 0.33
N SER A 101 -6.93 -13.56 0.58
CA SER A 101 -8.13 -12.77 0.89
C SER A 101 -7.92 -11.93 2.16
N TYR A 102 -7.28 -12.50 3.18
CA TYR A 102 -6.89 -11.81 4.40
C TYR A 102 -5.90 -10.67 4.12
N ALA A 103 -4.85 -10.91 3.33
CA ALA A 103 -3.87 -9.89 3.00
C ALA A 103 -4.50 -8.72 2.22
N LEU A 104 -5.35 -9.02 1.23
CA LEU A 104 -6.10 -8.01 0.48
C LEU A 104 -7.03 -7.21 1.39
N SER A 105 -7.72 -7.86 2.33
CA SER A 105 -8.58 -7.21 3.32
C SER A 105 -7.78 -6.31 4.26
N ALA A 106 -6.60 -6.76 4.73
CA ALA A 106 -5.72 -5.97 5.57
C ALA A 106 -5.20 -4.72 4.84
N VAL A 107 -4.82 -4.87 3.56
CA VAL A 107 -4.45 -3.72 2.72
C VAL A 107 -5.65 -2.79 2.54
N TYR A 108 -6.83 -3.31 2.20
CA TYR A 108 -8.05 -2.50 2.05
C TYR A 108 -8.39 -1.71 3.32
N GLY A 109 -8.42 -2.37 4.48
CA GLY A 109 -8.68 -1.72 5.76
C GLY A 109 -7.65 -0.63 6.09
N SER A 110 -6.39 -0.84 5.72
CA SER A 110 -5.33 0.15 5.94
C SER A 110 -5.52 1.45 5.13
N THR A 111 -6.31 1.42 4.04
CA THR A 111 -6.58 2.59 3.21
C THR A 111 -7.44 3.64 3.91
N GLU A 112 -7.99 3.34 5.09
CA GLU A 112 -8.73 4.30 5.92
C GLU A 112 -7.90 5.54 6.24
N VAL A 113 -6.58 5.38 6.36
CA VAL A 113 -5.65 6.49 6.55
C VAL A 113 -5.74 7.55 5.43
N LEU A 114 -6.18 7.17 4.22
CA LEU A 114 -6.34 8.10 3.11
C LEU A 114 -7.51 9.07 3.32
N PHE A 115 -8.58 8.64 4.00
CA PHE A 115 -9.66 9.54 4.41
C PHE A 115 -9.16 10.56 5.44
N GLU A 116 -8.45 10.09 6.47
CA GLU A 116 -7.90 10.99 7.50
C GLU A 116 -6.91 12.02 6.94
N LYS A 117 -6.30 11.74 5.78
CA LYS A 117 -5.25 12.55 5.18
C LYS A 117 -5.73 13.25 3.90
N GLN A 118 -7.02 13.14 3.56
CA GLN A 118 -7.59 13.58 2.29
C GLN A 118 -7.29 15.05 1.96
N GLU A 119 -7.41 15.93 2.95
CA GLU A 119 -7.08 17.36 2.80
C GLU A 119 -5.60 17.58 2.44
N LYS A 120 -4.68 16.84 3.09
CA LYS A 120 -3.23 16.94 2.85
C LYS A 120 -2.83 16.42 1.47
N LEU A 121 -3.64 15.52 0.93
CA LEU A 121 -3.52 14.92 -0.40
C LEU A 121 -4.16 15.78 -1.50
N GLY A 122 -4.65 16.99 -1.18
CA GLY A 122 -5.08 17.99 -2.15
C GLY A 122 -6.41 17.69 -2.83
N GLY A 123 -7.31 16.93 -2.19
CA GLY A 123 -8.60 16.56 -2.77
C GLY A 123 -8.63 15.18 -3.43
N PHE A 124 -7.69 14.29 -3.07
CA PHE A 124 -7.74 12.86 -3.43
C PHE A 124 -9.08 12.26 -3.00
N ASP A 125 -9.79 11.55 -3.88
CA ASP A 125 -11.05 10.88 -3.57
C ASP A 125 -10.79 9.47 -3.03
N ALA A 126 -10.57 9.39 -1.71
CA ALA A 126 -10.36 8.13 -1.00
C ALA A 126 -11.58 7.19 -1.11
N GLY A 127 -12.79 7.74 -1.20
CA GLY A 127 -14.00 6.94 -1.38
C GLY A 127 -14.04 6.26 -2.74
N PHE A 128 -13.71 6.99 -3.80
CA PHE A 128 -13.61 6.44 -5.15
C PHE A 128 -12.49 5.40 -5.26
N PHE A 129 -11.32 5.70 -4.69
CA PHE A 129 -10.20 4.75 -4.63
C PHE A 129 -10.62 3.42 -3.99
N ARG A 130 -11.30 3.47 -2.84
CA ARG A 130 -11.76 2.27 -2.13
C ARG A 130 -12.82 1.49 -2.88
N ARG A 131 -13.79 2.16 -3.50
CA ARG A 131 -14.76 1.48 -4.37
C ARG A 131 -14.06 0.75 -5.51
N ARG A 132 -13.08 1.39 -6.15
CA ARG A 132 -12.26 0.77 -7.18
C ARG A 132 -11.41 -0.39 -6.67
N PHE A 133 -10.91 -0.30 -5.44
CA PHE A 133 -10.18 -1.38 -4.79
C PHE A 133 -11.05 -2.63 -4.66
N LEU A 134 -12.27 -2.50 -4.12
CA LEU A 134 -13.21 -3.62 -3.99
C LEU A 134 -13.54 -4.24 -5.35
N CYS A 135 -13.86 -3.40 -6.34
CA CYS A 135 -14.14 -3.89 -7.70
C CYS A 135 -12.92 -4.56 -8.34
N ALA A 136 -11.70 -4.06 -8.06
CA ALA A 136 -10.47 -4.66 -8.55
C ALA A 136 -10.24 -6.04 -7.93
N CYS A 137 -10.42 -6.18 -6.61
CA CYS A 137 -10.37 -7.47 -5.90
C CYS A 137 -11.38 -8.48 -6.48
N GLN A 138 -12.64 -8.07 -6.64
CA GLN A 138 -13.68 -8.93 -7.25
C GLN A 138 -13.28 -9.37 -8.66
N SER A 139 -12.72 -8.46 -9.46
CA SER A 139 -12.29 -8.75 -10.83
C SER A 139 -11.12 -9.73 -10.94
N ILE A 140 -10.34 -9.91 -9.86
CA ILE A 140 -9.25 -10.88 -9.79
C ILE A 140 -9.62 -12.14 -8.99
N GLY A 141 -10.91 -12.29 -8.65
CA GLY A 141 -11.47 -13.49 -8.03
C GLY A 141 -11.53 -13.48 -6.50
N TYR A 142 -11.33 -12.33 -5.84
CA TYR A 142 -11.37 -12.23 -4.38
C TYR A 142 -12.50 -11.30 -3.92
N GLU A 143 -13.38 -11.82 -3.08
CA GLU A 143 -14.37 -11.03 -2.37
C GLU A 143 -13.82 -10.65 -0.99
N ILE A 144 -13.75 -9.34 -0.74
CA ILE A 144 -13.30 -8.79 0.55
C ILE A 144 -14.35 -7.79 1.05
N SER A 145 -14.46 -7.67 2.37
CA SER A 145 -15.43 -6.81 3.07
C SER A 145 -14.74 -5.67 3.81
#